data_AF-A0A7V4J121-F1
#
_entry.id   AF-A0A7V4J121-F1
#
_cell.length_a   1.000
_cell.length_b   1.000
_cell.length_c   1.000
_cell.angle_alpha   90.00
_cell.angle_beta   90.00
_cell.angle_gamma   90.00
#
_symmetry.space_group_name_H-M   'P 1'
#
loop_
_entity.id
_entity.type
_entity.pdbx_description
1 polymer ?
#
loop_
_entity_poly.entity_id
_entity_poly.type
_entity_poly.pdbx_seq_one_letter_code
_entity_poly.pdbx_strand_id
1 'polypeptide(L)'
;MVLVIFFLLIILSFDLHAVSRRWTGSGDGKNWFNSSNWNPSDAYPQAGDAVSVSNGATIILTNYTAWLASLDITNATITLTNWFTEIRATNVYIRNGGKLALPAAFTTAMMSNRIAVACSNFILSSGGLLDADYAGYLAANGPGAGPTTSRRNGGGHGGKGGNGDQPGNMGVVNDSVSAPVFPGSGGCYTGVGGSGGGAVRITATGTVTINGTIRASGKNRSANYGGGGAGGSVYISCNTFAGSASGLIQVSGGNGDTWSGGGGGGRISVVYNTLSGQPKVRFNAAPGTSSYIVKPYVADRGTLYLSDTRLFSPIMASNQFTQVNICFPVGVTSWGVSSLVVSNCSFRIIQTNFTVRVTNSLRVDVGGEIGACNLICGGNVVITNGGQVVVLASPTNSPTPGYGGLLAVTGTVSIANNSWIYPVSDPVNGATCLLRMSDLLVQAGGGINADYAGYKAAMGPGAGINGERRTGGGYGGAGGYGSFGKSASGPLGRPYGTADDPRFPGSGGGTSDYGGYGGGAIRILASGTVTIHGTLTANGGNASATLNAGGSGGGISVSCHTFAGSTAGILQANGGNGAGGHGGNGGGGRIAVHYVQTSGGWPGVRFS
;
A
#
# COMPACT_ATOMS: atom_id res chain seq x y z
N MET A 1 -54.24 -46.94 12.00
CA MET A 1 -54.17 -45.69 12.78
C MET A 1 -52.80 -45.09 12.60
N VAL A 2 -52.70 -44.10 11.71
CA VAL A 2 -51.49 -43.30 11.48
C VAL A 2 -51.70 -41.99 12.22
N LEU A 3 -50.85 -41.68 13.21
CA LEU A 3 -50.92 -40.43 13.96
C LEU A 3 -49.92 -39.46 13.35
N VAL A 4 -50.44 -38.47 12.61
CA VAL A 4 -49.69 -37.34 12.06
C VAL A 4 -49.45 -36.35 13.18
N ILE A 5 -48.19 -36.17 13.58
CA ILE A 5 -47.78 -35.11 14.51
C ILE A 5 -47.52 -33.84 13.69
N PHE A 6 -48.45 -32.89 13.74
CA PHE A 6 -48.24 -31.52 13.29
C PHE A 6 -47.24 -30.83 14.24
N PHE A 7 -46.04 -30.53 13.75
CA PHE A 7 -45.19 -29.52 14.39
C PHE A 7 -45.81 -28.14 14.11
N LEU A 8 -46.58 -27.65 15.09
CA LEU A 8 -47.01 -26.26 15.14
C LEU A 8 -45.77 -25.41 15.41
N LEU A 9 -45.24 -24.78 14.37
CA LEU A 9 -44.27 -23.69 14.50
C LEU A 9 -45.02 -22.52 15.14
N ILE A 10 -44.94 -22.41 16.47
CA ILE A 10 -45.36 -21.20 17.18
C ILE A 10 -44.38 -20.10 16.76
N ILE A 11 -44.76 -19.33 15.75
CA ILE A 11 -44.25 -17.98 15.55
C ILE A 11 -44.81 -17.20 16.73
N LEU A 12 -44.04 -17.13 17.82
CA LEU A 12 -44.19 -16.08 18.82
C LEU A 12 -43.92 -14.78 18.08
N SER A 13 -44.98 -14.14 17.61
CA SER A 13 -45.00 -12.73 17.31
C SER A 13 -44.62 -12.01 18.61
N PHE A 14 -43.33 -11.74 18.80
CA PHE A 14 -42.93 -10.67 19.69
C PHE A 14 -43.60 -9.42 19.12
N ASP A 15 -44.60 -8.88 19.83
CA ASP A 15 -45.03 -7.53 19.60
C ASP A 15 -43.78 -6.66 19.58
N LEU A 16 -43.47 -6.10 18.40
CA LEU A 16 -42.42 -5.12 18.25
C LEU A 16 -42.86 -3.89 19.05
N HIS A 17 -42.51 -3.85 20.33
CA HIS A 17 -42.65 -2.64 21.13
C HIS A 17 -41.60 -1.65 20.60
N ALA A 18 -41.97 -0.87 19.59
CA ALA A 18 -41.10 0.16 19.01
C ALA A 18 -41.22 1.43 19.86
N VAL A 19 -40.33 1.60 20.85
CA VAL A 19 -40.26 2.81 21.65
C VAL A 19 -39.19 3.74 21.06
N SER A 20 -39.48 5.04 21.01
CA SER A 20 -38.46 6.05 20.72
C SER A 20 -37.70 6.35 22.01
N ARG A 21 -36.41 6.01 22.05
CA ARG A 21 -35.55 6.25 23.20
C ARG A 21 -34.51 7.31 22.90
N ARG A 22 -34.50 8.34 23.72
CA ARG A 22 -33.53 9.44 23.63
C ARG A 22 -32.57 9.39 24.81
N TRP A 23 -31.28 9.55 24.54
CA TRP A 23 -30.29 9.72 25.59
C TRP A 23 -30.50 11.06 26.32
N THR A 24 -30.67 10.99 27.63
CA THR A 24 -30.71 12.16 28.53
C THR A 24 -29.46 12.27 29.38
N GLY A 25 -28.81 11.13 29.69
CA GLY A 25 -27.67 11.07 30.60
C GLY A 25 -28.03 11.38 32.05
N SER A 26 -29.31 11.28 32.44
CA SER A 26 -29.80 11.64 33.79
C SER A 26 -29.39 10.67 34.89
N GLY A 27 -28.89 9.48 34.56
CA GLY A 27 -28.31 8.51 35.50
C GLY A 27 -26.82 8.78 35.72
N ASP A 28 -25.98 7.81 35.38
CA ASP A 28 -24.51 7.96 35.47
C ASP A 28 -23.90 8.77 34.31
N GLY A 29 -24.71 9.14 33.32
CA GLY A 29 -24.31 9.97 32.19
C GLY A 29 -23.34 9.31 31.20
N LYS A 30 -23.02 8.01 31.34
CA LYS A 30 -22.01 7.32 30.53
C LYS A 30 -22.38 5.91 30.08
N ASN A 31 -23.07 5.12 30.90
CA ASN A 31 -23.32 3.71 30.62
C ASN A 31 -24.55 3.53 29.73
N TRP A 32 -24.38 2.92 28.55
CA TRP A 32 -25.48 2.59 27.64
C TRP A 32 -26.58 1.75 28.32
N PHE A 33 -26.21 0.85 29.22
CA PHE A 33 -27.13 -0.14 29.81
C PHE A 33 -27.82 0.34 31.10
N ASN A 34 -27.60 1.59 31.50
CA ASN A 34 -28.31 2.18 32.63
C ASN A 34 -29.61 2.84 32.13
N SER A 35 -30.76 2.27 32.48
CA SER A 35 -32.07 2.75 32.02
C SER A 35 -32.35 4.21 32.40
N SER A 36 -31.83 4.68 33.53
CA SER A 36 -31.98 6.07 33.98
C SER A 36 -31.29 7.10 33.07
N ASN A 37 -30.42 6.67 32.14
CA ASN A 37 -29.82 7.55 31.13
C ASN A 37 -30.72 7.77 29.90
N TRP A 38 -31.87 7.10 29.83
CA TRP A 38 -32.77 7.12 28.69
C TRP A 38 -34.11 7.74 29.05
N ASN A 39 -34.76 8.32 28.04
CA ASN A 39 -36.17 8.70 28.09
C ASN A 39 -36.95 7.94 27.01
N PRO A 40 -37.98 7.15 27.37
CA PRO A 40 -38.39 6.83 28.76
C PRO A 40 -37.30 6.05 29.52
N SER A 41 -37.29 6.20 30.85
CA SER A 41 -36.28 5.63 31.77
C SER A 41 -36.64 4.25 32.32
N ASP A 42 -37.73 3.67 31.82
CA ASP A 42 -38.26 2.35 32.14
C ASP A 42 -37.29 1.21 31.75
N ALA A 43 -36.51 1.39 30.67
CA ALA A 43 -35.49 0.44 30.24
C ALA A 43 -34.38 1.14 29.43
N TYR A 44 -33.22 0.49 29.32
CA TYR A 44 -32.26 0.83 28.26
C TYR A 44 -32.78 0.31 26.90
N PRO A 45 -32.20 0.71 25.75
CA PRO A 45 -32.69 0.31 24.43
C PRO A 45 -32.83 -1.19 24.21
N GLN A 46 -34.02 -1.60 23.78
CA GLN A 46 -34.45 -2.96 23.50
C GLN A 46 -34.59 -3.20 21.99
N ALA A 47 -34.86 -4.45 21.60
CA ALA A 47 -35.05 -4.81 20.20
C ALA A 47 -36.26 -4.08 19.60
N GLY A 48 -36.11 -3.50 18.42
CA GLY A 48 -37.16 -2.72 17.75
C GLY A 48 -37.23 -1.24 18.14
N ASP A 49 -36.47 -0.78 19.14
CA ASP A 49 -36.47 0.63 19.55
C ASP A 49 -35.80 1.54 18.49
N ALA A 50 -36.31 2.76 18.38
CA ALA A 50 -35.68 3.84 17.62
C ALA A 50 -34.86 4.70 18.58
N VAL A 51 -33.53 4.74 18.41
CA VAL A 51 -32.62 5.34 19.39
C VAL A 51 -31.98 6.61 18.85
N SER A 52 -31.98 7.67 19.66
CA SER A 52 -31.28 8.93 19.37
C SER A 52 -30.32 9.34 20.47
N VAL A 53 -29.09 9.66 20.06
CA VAL A 53 -28.01 10.13 20.93
C VAL A 53 -27.52 11.48 20.42
N SER A 54 -27.59 12.51 21.26
CA SER A 54 -27.21 13.87 20.88
C SER A 54 -26.64 14.71 22.01
N ASN A 55 -26.52 16.02 21.79
CA ASN A 55 -26.24 17.04 22.82
C ASN A 55 -24.91 16.87 23.57
N GLY A 56 -23.85 16.45 22.87
CA GLY A 56 -22.52 16.28 23.46
C GLY A 56 -22.38 15.04 24.33
N ALA A 57 -23.33 14.09 24.26
CA ALA A 57 -23.28 12.87 25.05
C ALA A 57 -21.97 12.09 24.82
N THR A 58 -21.42 11.51 25.90
CA THR A 58 -20.23 10.66 25.87
C THR A 58 -20.56 9.31 26.51
N ILE A 59 -20.81 8.31 25.68
CA ILE A 59 -21.35 7.02 26.09
C ILE A 59 -20.27 5.94 25.98
N ILE A 60 -20.24 5.01 26.93
CA ILE A 60 -19.46 3.77 26.88
C ILE A 60 -20.41 2.63 26.56
N LEU A 61 -20.12 1.91 25.47
CA LEU A 61 -20.81 0.68 25.08
C LEU A 61 -19.86 -0.50 25.33
N THR A 62 -20.25 -1.41 26.23
CA THR A 62 -19.40 -2.53 26.70
C THR A 62 -19.80 -3.90 26.15
N ASN A 63 -20.98 -3.99 25.51
CA ASN A 63 -21.56 -5.21 24.93
C ASN A 63 -22.35 -4.87 23.66
N TYR A 64 -22.84 -5.88 22.95
CA TYR A 64 -23.70 -5.65 21.80
C TYR A 64 -25.03 -4.97 22.19
N THR A 65 -25.56 -4.12 21.31
CA THR A 65 -26.93 -3.62 21.47
C THR A 65 -27.94 -4.71 21.09
N ALA A 66 -29.16 -4.63 21.63
CA ALA A 66 -30.29 -5.33 21.01
C ALA A 66 -30.44 -4.91 19.54
N TRP A 67 -31.19 -5.66 18.73
CA TRP A 67 -31.41 -5.29 17.32
C TRP A 67 -32.38 -4.11 17.23
N LEU A 68 -31.84 -2.89 17.18
CA LEU A 68 -32.63 -1.64 17.17
C LEU A 68 -33.34 -1.43 15.82
N ALA A 69 -34.47 -0.73 15.80
CA ALA A 69 -35.04 -0.25 14.53
C ALA A 69 -34.15 0.84 13.90
N SER A 70 -33.62 1.74 14.72
CA SER A 70 -32.65 2.74 14.26
C SER A 70 -31.72 3.21 15.36
N LEU A 71 -30.54 3.68 14.97
CA LEU A 71 -29.61 4.43 15.81
C LEU A 71 -29.19 5.72 15.11
N ASP A 72 -29.49 6.85 15.72
CA ASP A 72 -29.15 8.20 15.27
C ASP A 72 -28.14 8.83 16.22
N ILE A 73 -26.94 9.14 15.73
CA ILE A 73 -25.89 9.82 16.51
C ILE A 73 -25.59 11.16 15.87
N THR A 74 -25.89 12.25 16.59
CA THR A 74 -25.68 13.62 16.12
C THR A 74 -25.02 14.44 17.23
N ASN A 75 -23.85 15.04 16.98
CA ASN A 75 -23.09 15.78 18.00
C ASN A 75 -22.90 14.99 19.32
N ALA A 76 -22.46 13.74 19.24
CA ALA A 76 -22.28 12.85 20.38
C ALA A 76 -21.25 11.76 20.08
N THR A 77 -20.64 11.19 21.12
CA THR A 77 -19.64 10.12 21.01
C THR A 77 -20.09 8.85 21.72
N ILE A 78 -20.03 7.71 21.03
CA ILE A 78 -20.11 6.38 21.63
C ILE A 78 -18.74 5.71 21.53
N THR A 79 -18.16 5.35 22.66
CA THR A 79 -16.90 4.60 22.77
C THR A 79 -17.20 3.12 22.96
N LEU A 80 -16.77 2.29 22.02
CA LEU A 80 -16.94 0.83 22.07
C LEU A 80 -15.74 0.20 22.79
N THR A 81 -15.97 -0.42 23.94
CA THR A 81 -14.94 -1.17 24.70
C THR A 81 -15.14 -2.68 24.50
N ASN A 82 -14.07 -3.46 24.59
CA ASN A 82 -14.02 -4.90 24.33
C ASN A 82 -14.17 -5.29 22.87
N TRP A 83 -13.54 -6.41 22.49
CA TRP A 83 -13.54 -6.91 21.12
C TRP A 83 -14.92 -7.31 20.61
N PHE A 84 -15.77 -7.84 21.48
CA PHE A 84 -17.08 -8.41 21.10
C PHE A 84 -18.22 -7.38 21.10
N THR A 85 -17.96 -6.13 21.46
CA THR A 85 -18.96 -5.05 21.41
C THR A 85 -19.34 -4.73 19.98
N GLU A 86 -20.65 -4.64 19.71
CA GLU A 86 -21.19 -4.46 18.37
C GLU A 86 -22.52 -3.69 18.41
N ILE A 87 -22.63 -2.64 17.60
CA ILE A 87 -23.89 -1.94 17.37
C ILE A 87 -24.72 -2.77 16.39
N ARG A 88 -25.96 -3.09 16.75
CA ARG A 88 -26.91 -3.87 15.94
C ARG A 88 -28.18 -3.05 15.71
N ALA A 89 -28.49 -2.72 14.47
CA ALA A 89 -29.72 -1.98 14.15
C ALA A 89 -30.13 -2.17 12.69
N THR A 90 -31.41 -1.99 12.35
CA THR A 90 -31.84 -1.94 10.95
C THR A 90 -31.20 -0.74 10.24
N ASN A 91 -31.29 0.47 10.81
CA ASN A 91 -30.68 1.66 10.23
C ASN A 91 -29.73 2.35 11.21
N VAL A 92 -28.49 2.61 10.80
CA VAL A 92 -27.50 3.34 11.59
C VAL A 92 -27.12 4.63 10.85
N TYR A 93 -27.22 5.74 11.56
CA TYR A 93 -26.91 7.07 11.05
C TYR A 93 -25.91 7.76 11.96
N ILE A 94 -24.71 8.02 11.44
CA ILE A 94 -23.70 8.84 12.10
C ILE A 94 -23.70 10.19 11.40
N ARG A 95 -24.37 11.17 12.01
CA ARG A 95 -24.59 12.50 11.46
C ARG A 95 -23.48 13.48 11.88
N ASN A 96 -23.65 14.74 11.51
CA ASN A 96 -22.70 15.80 11.83
C ASN A 96 -22.36 15.83 13.33
N GLY A 97 -21.06 15.76 13.67
CA GLY A 97 -20.56 15.69 15.04
C GLY A 97 -20.84 14.36 15.75
N GLY A 98 -21.52 13.41 15.12
CA GLY A 98 -21.68 12.05 15.61
C GLY A 98 -20.39 11.27 15.46
N LYS A 99 -20.00 10.54 16.51
CA LYS A 99 -18.73 9.83 16.58
C LYS A 99 -18.89 8.43 17.18
N LEU A 100 -18.32 7.43 16.50
CA LEU A 100 -17.96 6.15 17.13
C LEU A 100 -16.46 6.15 17.40
N ALA A 101 -16.04 5.77 18.61
CA ALA A 101 -14.66 5.85 19.05
C ALA A 101 -14.18 4.55 19.72
N LEU A 102 -12.87 4.40 19.83
CA LEU A 102 -12.23 3.35 20.62
C LEU A 102 -11.50 3.90 21.84
N PRO A 103 -11.30 3.07 22.89
CA PRO A 103 -10.34 3.32 23.94
C PRO A 103 -8.91 3.44 23.41
N ALA A 104 -7.99 3.82 24.30
CA ALA A 104 -6.57 3.92 23.99
C ALA A 104 -5.95 2.58 23.55
N ALA A 105 -4.77 2.69 22.93
CA ALA A 105 -3.95 1.57 22.50
C ALA A 105 -3.66 0.54 23.61
N PHE A 106 -3.37 -0.69 23.20
CA PHE A 106 -3.23 -1.83 24.10
C PHE A 106 -1.95 -2.66 23.82
N THR A 107 -1.48 -3.44 24.79
CA THR A 107 -0.37 -4.40 24.61
C THR A 107 -0.90 -5.74 24.09
N THR A 108 -0.02 -6.63 23.65
CA THR A 108 -0.42 -7.98 23.21
C THR A 108 -1.11 -8.81 24.28
N ALA A 109 -0.92 -8.49 25.57
CA ALA A 109 -1.52 -9.19 26.70
C ALA A 109 -2.92 -8.66 27.09
N MET A 110 -3.33 -7.52 26.54
CA MET A 110 -4.60 -6.88 26.89
C MET A 110 -5.69 -7.18 25.85
N MET A 111 -6.95 -7.14 26.29
CA MET A 111 -8.11 -7.21 25.40
C MET A 111 -8.09 -6.03 24.42
N SER A 112 -8.25 -6.33 23.14
CA SER A 112 -8.39 -5.31 22.09
C SER A 112 -9.81 -4.76 21.99
N ASN A 113 -9.99 -3.66 21.28
CA ASN A 113 -11.27 -3.02 21.01
C ASN A 113 -11.47 -2.88 19.49
N ARG A 114 -12.72 -2.85 19.02
CA ARG A 114 -13.05 -2.56 17.62
C ARG A 114 -14.38 -1.82 17.50
N ILE A 115 -14.50 -1.00 16.46
CA ILE A 115 -15.78 -0.42 16.09
C ILE A 115 -16.48 -1.47 15.24
N ALA A 116 -17.49 -2.15 15.77
CA ALA A 116 -18.28 -3.11 15.00
C ALA A 116 -19.74 -2.66 14.86
N VAL A 117 -20.25 -2.71 13.64
CA VAL A 117 -21.64 -2.37 13.30
C VAL A 117 -22.22 -3.47 12.40
N ALA A 118 -23.30 -4.09 12.83
CA ALA A 118 -24.12 -5.00 12.05
C ALA A 118 -25.49 -4.35 11.79
N CYS A 119 -25.85 -4.16 10.52
CA CYS A 119 -27.08 -3.45 10.19
C CYS A 119 -27.74 -3.85 8.87
N SER A 120 -28.89 -3.25 8.54
CA SER A 120 -29.40 -3.30 7.17
C SER A 120 -28.85 -2.14 6.35
N ASN A 121 -28.93 -0.91 6.86
CA ASN A 121 -28.38 0.27 6.19
C ASN A 121 -27.51 1.09 7.12
N PHE A 122 -26.38 1.56 6.61
CA PHE A 122 -25.44 2.43 7.31
C PHE A 122 -25.21 3.70 6.52
N ILE A 123 -25.40 4.86 7.15
CA ILE A 123 -25.07 6.16 6.58
C ILE A 123 -24.12 6.89 7.52
N LEU A 124 -22.91 7.14 7.02
CA LEU A 124 -21.97 8.07 7.63
C LEU A 124 -22.08 9.39 6.87
N SER A 125 -22.83 10.34 7.42
CA SER A 125 -23.04 11.65 6.79
C SER A 125 -21.79 12.51 6.84
N SER A 126 -21.75 13.58 6.03
CA SER A 126 -20.71 14.59 6.17
C SER A 126 -20.67 15.13 7.62
N GLY A 127 -19.46 15.26 8.17
CA GLY A 127 -19.24 15.61 9.58
C GLY A 127 -19.38 14.46 10.58
N GLY A 128 -19.84 13.28 10.17
CA GLY A 128 -19.81 12.06 10.98
C GLY A 128 -18.43 11.39 10.97
N LEU A 129 -18.07 10.75 12.08
CA LEU A 129 -16.74 10.17 12.30
C LEU A 129 -16.77 8.76 12.91
N LEU A 130 -16.03 7.84 12.32
CA LEU A 130 -15.56 6.62 12.98
C LEU A 130 -14.08 6.79 13.27
N ASP A 131 -13.72 6.89 14.55
CA ASP A 131 -12.38 7.22 15.02
C ASP A 131 -11.75 6.03 15.76
N ALA A 132 -10.89 5.33 15.03
CA ALA A 132 -10.02 4.30 15.54
C ALA A 132 -8.55 4.73 15.40
N ASP A 133 -8.24 6.02 15.24
CA ASP A 133 -6.86 6.48 15.17
C ASP A 133 -6.10 6.08 16.44
N TYR A 134 -4.91 5.52 16.25
CA TYR A 134 -3.95 5.20 17.32
C TYR A 134 -4.42 4.16 18.34
N ALA A 135 -5.60 3.54 18.14
CA ALA A 135 -6.26 2.62 19.07
C ALA A 135 -5.87 1.14 18.87
N GLY A 136 -4.79 0.88 18.13
CA GLY A 136 -4.25 -0.46 17.90
C GLY A 136 -3.23 -0.87 18.95
N TYR A 137 -2.23 -1.65 18.55
CA TYR A 137 -1.18 -2.10 19.47
C TYR A 137 -0.25 -0.94 19.86
N LEU A 138 0.16 -0.90 21.13
CA LEU A 138 1.19 0.00 21.65
C LEU A 138 2.56 -0.25 20.99
N ALA A 139 3.49 0.69 21.18
CA ALA A 139 4.88 0.54 20.76
C ALA A 139 5.45 -0.84 21.12
N ALA A 140 6.17 -1.44 20.19
CA ALA A 140 6.78 -2.76 20.29
C ALA A 140 5.79 -3.93 20.54
N ASN A 141 4.51 -3.74 20.23
CA ASN A 141 3.46 -4.75 20.33
C ASN A 141 2.74 -4.96 18.98
N GLY A 142 2.23 -6.17 18.79
CA GLY A 142 1.49 -6.58 17.59
C GLY A 142 2.29 -7.45 16.62
N PRO A 143 1.62 -8.12 15.65
CA PRO A 143 2.25 -9.11 14.77
C PRO A 143 3.33 -8.54 13.83
N GLY A 144 3.25 -7.25 13.51
CA GLY A 144 4.21 -6.52 12.69
C GLY A 144 4.98 -5.47 13.48
N ALA A 145 5.14 -5.64 14.80
CA ALA A 145 5.78 -4.64 15.64
C ALA A 145 7.25 -4.39 15.31
N GLY A 146 7.69 -3.15 15.52
CA GLY A 146 9.12 -2.88 15.68
C GLY A 146 9.67 -3.50 16.98
N PRO A 147 11.00 -3.70 17.10
CA PRO A 147 11.60 -4.28 18.30
C PRO A 147 11.41 -3.42 19.56
N THR A 148 11.54 -4.03 20.73
CA THR A 148 11.42 -3.35 22.04
C THR A 148 12.51 -2.31 22.30
N THR A 149 13.64 -2.43 21.61
CA THR A 149 14.78 -1.52 21.69
C THR A 149 14.72 -0.41 20.62
N SER A 150 15.56 0.61 20.77
CA SER A 150 15.67 1.76 19.86
C SER A 150 16.37 1.43 18.52
N ARG A 151 15.97 0.33 17.87
CA ARG A 151 16.42 0.00 16.49
C ARG A 151 15.71 0.80 15.41
N ARG A 152 14.82 1.72 15.80
CA ARG A 152 14.28 2.79 14.97
C ARG A 152 13.40 2.31 13.79
N ASN A 153 12.66 1.22 13.95
CA ASN A 153 11.79 0.65 12.91
C ASN A 153 10.33 0.98 13.08
N GLY A 154 9.64 1.23 11.97
CA GLY A 154 8.20 1.36 11.94
C GLY A 154 7.46 0.02 12.04
N GLY A 155 6.24 0.06 12.56
CA GLY A 155 5.34 -1.10 12.59
C GLY A 155 4.79 -1.42 11.19
N GLY A 156 4.41 -2.68 10.98
CA GLY A 156 3.79 -3.17 9.75
C GLY A 156 2.36 -3.68 9.97
N HIS A 157 1.52 -3.56 8.93
CA HIS A 157 0.19 -4.16 8.90
C HIS A 157 -0.25 -4.47 7.46
N GLY A 158 -0.91 -3.54 6.77
CA GLY A 158 -1.25 -3.72 5.34
C GLY A 158 -0.09 -3.43 4.40
N GLY A 159 0.80 -2.53 4.81
CA GLY A 159 2.11 -2.27 4.23
C GLY A 159 3.21 -2.58 5.23
N LYS A 160 4.42 -2.77 4.72
CA LYS A 160 5.62 -3.00 5.52
C LYS A 160 6.04 -1.72 6.25
N GLY A 161 6.52 -1.83 7.50
CA GLY A 161 7.14 -0.73 8.21
C GLY A 161 8.52 -0.38 7.66
N GLY A 162 8.88 0.90 7.69
CA GLY A 162 10.20 1.37 7.25
C GLY A 162 11.29 1.06 8.27
N ASN A 163 12.52 0.95 7.78
CA ASN A 163 13.71 0.78 8.61
C ASN A 163 14.29 2.16 9.02
N GLY A 164 14.86 2.22 10.21
CA GLY A 164 15.69 3.36 10.63
C GLY A 164 17.13 3.23 10.13
N ASP A 165 18.03 4.01 10.74
CA ASP A 165 19.48 3.94 10.49
C ASP A 165 20.17 2.73 11.14
N GLN A 166 19.46 1.98 12.00
CA GLN A 166 19.98 0.78 12.64
C GLN A 166 19.45 -0.50 11.97
N PRO A 167 20.25 -1.59 11.97
CA PRO A 167 19.75 -2.89 11.55
C PRO A 167 18.64 -3.40 12.49
N GLY A 168 17.43 -3.60 11.98
CA GLY A 168 16.40 -4.38 12.66
C GLY A 168 15.32 -4.90 11.70
N ASN A 169 14.60 -5.95 12.11
CA ASN A 169 13.48 -6.46 11.33
C ASN A 169 12.44 -5.35 11.15
N MET A 170 12.14 -5.05 9.89
CA MET A 170 11.06 -4.15 9.51
C MET A 170 9.71 -4.76 9.90
N GLY A 171 8.75 -3.91 10.26
CA GLY A 171 7.39 -4.37 10.57
C GLY A 171 6.78 -5.13 9.38
N VAL A 172 6.40 -6.39 9.59
CA VAL A 172 5.90 -7.27 8.52
C VAL A 172 4.45 -6.97 8.16
N VAL A 173 4.11 -7.23 6.91
CA VAL A 173 2.71 -7.30 6.46
C VAL A 173 2.05 -8.52 7.11
N ASN A 174 0.85 -8.37 7.66
CA ASN A 174 0.11 -9.42 8.37
C ASN A 174 -1.40 -9.22 8.21
N ASP A 175 -2.22 -10.21 8.58
CA ASP A 175 -3.69 -10.21 8.39
C ASP A 175 -4.17 -10.42 6.93
N SER A 176 -5.46 -10.71 6.75
CA SER A 176 -6.10 -10.93 5.45
C SER A 176 -6.34 -9.62 4.70
N VAL A 177 -6.03 -9.60 3.40
CA VAL A 177 -6.33 -8.45 2.53
C VAL A 177 -7.83 -8.33 2.23
N SER A 178 -8.54 -9.46 2.09
CA SER A 178 -9.95 -9.49 1.71
C SER A 178 -10.90 -9.37 2.90
N ALA A 179 -10.45 -9.76 4.09
CA ALA A 179 -11.22 -9.67 5.32
C ALA A 179 -10.32 -9.31 6.51
N PRO A 180 -9.73 -8.11 6.54
CA PRO A 180 -8.90 -7.67 7.65
C PRO A 180 -9.71 -7.63 8.95
N VAL A 181 -9.09 -8.12 10.02
CA VAL A 181 -9.67 -8.25 11.34
C VAL A 181 -8.87 -7.46 12.37
N PHE A 182 -7.54 -7.49 12.30
CA PHE A 182 -6.68 -7.08 13.40
C PHE A 182 -6.35 -5.58 13.38
N PRO A 183 -6.11 -4.96 14.54
CA PRO A 183 -5.54 -3.62 14.61
C PRO A 183 -4.08 -3.58 14.13
N GLY A 184 -3.63 -2.38 13.78
CA GLY A 184 -2.26 -2.10 13.36
C GLY A 184 -1.25 -2.29 14.49
N SER A 185 -0.03 -2.69 14.13
CA SER A 185 1.09 -2.90 15.07
C SER A 185 1.78 -1.59 15.45
N GLY A 186 2.39 -1.54 16.64
CA GLY A 186 3.18 -0.39 17.07
C GLY A 186 4.57 -0.32 16.44
N GLY A 187 5.12 0.88 16.36
CA GLY A 187 6.53 1.13 16.03
C GLY A 187 7.47 0.68 17.14
N CYS A 188 8.77 0.69 16.89
CA CYS A 188 9.76 0.23 17.87
C CYS A 188 9.86 1.12 19.12
N TYR A 189 10.61 0.63 20.11
CA TYR A 189 10.96 1.32 21.36
C TYR A 189 9.76 1.54 22.28
N THR A 190 9.63 0.68 23.30
CA THR A 190 8.54 0.71 24.30
C THR A 190 8.37 2.10 24.91
N GLY A 191 7.14 2.61 24.90
CA GLY A 191 6.79 3.94 25.45
C GLY A 191 7.10 5.14 24.55
N VAL A 192 7.88 4.94 23.47
CA VAL A 192 8.32 6.02 22.57
C VAL A 192 7.77 5.88 21.15
N GLY A 193 7.74 4.65 20.64
CA GLY A 193 7.16 4.34 19.34
C GLY A 193 5.69 4.73 19.24
N GLY A 194 5.24 4.99 18.01
CA GLY A 194 3.83 5.20 17.74
C GLY A 194 3.01 3.92 17.94
N SER A 195 1.82 4.02 18.53
CA SER A 195 0.85 2.93 18.52
C SER A 195 0.25 2.75 17.13
N GLY A 196 -0.18 1.54 16.78
CA GLY A 196 -0.89 1.29 15.53
C GLY A 196 -2.33 1.82 15.54
N GLY A 197 -2.97 1.85 14.37
CA GLY A 197 -4.39 2.18 14.25
C GLY A 197 -5.31 1.04 14.70
N GLY A 198 -6.53 1.37 15.13
CA GLY A 198 -7.53 0.40 15.57
C GLY A 198 -8.21 -0.37 14.44
N ALA A 199 -9.29 -1.08 14.76
CA ALA A 199 -10.07 -1.87 13.80
C ALA A 199 -11.52 -1.37 13.69
N VAL A 200 -12.02 -1.29 12.46
CA VAL A 200 -13.41 -0.94 12.12
C VAL A 200 -14.02 -2.03 11.26
N ARG A 201 -15.23 -2.47 11.62
CA ARG A 201 -16.01 -3.48 10.91
C ARG A 201 -17.45 -3.01 10.71
N ILE A 202 -17.87 -2.85 9.46
CA ILE A 202 -19.25 -2.56 9.09
C ILE A 202 -19.76 -3.73 8.25
N THR A 203 -20.83 -4.38 8.71
CA THR A 203 -21.51 -5.45 7.97
C THR A 203 -22.97 -5.03 7.79
N ALA A 204 -23.35 -4.71 6.57
CA ALA A 204 -24.71 -4.29 6.22
C ALA A 204 -25.34 -5.31 5.26
N THR A 205 -26.60 -5.68 5.44
CA THR A 205 -27.30 -6.51 4.45
C THR A 205 -27.76 -5.70 3.23
N GLY A 206 -27.95 -4.39 3.38
CA GLY A 206 -28.38 -3.45 2.35
C GLY A 206 -27.26 -2.48 1.96
N THR A 207 -27.48 -1.18 2.21
CA THR A 207 -26.61 -0.11 1.67
C THR A 207 -25.66 0.46 2.73
N VAL A 208 -24.39 0.65 2.35
CA VAL A 208 -23.42 1.46 3.10
C VAL A 208 -23.11 2.73 2.31
N THR A 209 -23.41 3.89 2.89
CA THR A 209 -23.14 5.22 2.33
C THR A 209 -22.08 5.95 3.14
N ILE A 210 -20.93 6.25 2.54
CA ILE A 210 -19.81 6.96 3.18
C ILE A 210 -19.67 8.38 2.62
N ASN A 211 -20.14 9.37 3.38
CA ASN A 211 -19.96 10.80 3.11
C ASN A 211 -19.13 11.51 4.19
N GLY A 212 -18.98 10.90 5.37
CA GLY A 212 -18.11 11.35 6.45
C GLY A 212 -16.76 10.62 6.45
N THR A 213 -16.12 10.53 7.62
CA THR A 213 -14.74 10.04 7.73
C THR A 213 -14.64 8.80 8.61
N ILE A 214 -13.92 7.78 8.13
CA ILE A 214 -13.47 6.61 8.89
C ILE A 214 -11.94 6.69 8.97
N ARG A 215 -11.37 6.69 10.17
CA ARG A 215 -9.90 6.66 10.36
C ARG A 215 -9.45 5.56 11.30
N ALA A 216 -8.37 4.91 10.94
CA ALA A 216 -7.63 3.96 11.75
C ALA A 216 -6.13 4.11 11.47
N SER A 217 -5.60 5.32 11.61
CA SER A 217 -4.20 5.64 11.31
C SER A 217 -3.28 5.26 12.47
N GLY A 218 -2.06 4.89 12.14
CA GLY A 218 -0.98 4.69 13.10
C GLY A 218 -0.43 6.01 13.61
N LYS A 219 0.03 6.02 14.86
CA LYS A 219 0.54 7.20 15.54
C LYS A 219 1.96 7.49 15.10
N ASN A 220 2.30 8.76 15.01
CA ASN A 220 3.69 9.17 14.96
C ASN A 220 4.39 8.79 16.28
N ARG A 221 5.71 8.62 16.23
CA ARG A 221 6.56 8.57 17.42
C ARG A 221 6.33 9.75 18.39
N SER A 222 6.44 9.49 19.69
CA SER A 222 6.31 10.51 20.75
C SER A 222 7.63 11.18 21.12
N ALA A 223 8.78 10.53 20.89
CA ALA A 223 10.12 11.10 21.11
C ALA A 223 11.16 10.45 20.16
N ASN A 224 12.42 10.86 20.32
CA ASN A 224 13.52 10.39 19.48
C ASN A 224 13.66 8.86 19.52
N TYR A 225 14.05 8.30 18.38
CA TYR A 225 14.33 6.89 18.13
C TYR A 225 13.13 5.94 18.13
N GLY A 226 11.92 6.42 18.38
CA GLY A 226 10.69 5.65 18.20
C GLY A 226 10.29 5.57 16.74
N GLY A 227 9.90 4.39 16.26
CA GLY A 227 9.34 4.24 14.93
C GLY A 227 7.87 4.64 14.86
N GLY A 228 7.37 4.91 13.66
CA GLY A 228 5.94 5.16 13.44
C GLY A 228 5.09 3.89 13.61
N GLY A 229 3.89 4.02 14.16
CA GLY A 229 2.92 2.94 14.25
C GLY A 229 2.26 2.63 12.90
N ALA A 230 1.86 1.38 12.66
CA ALA A 230 1.20 0.99 11.42
C ALA A 230 -0.26 1.45 11.37
N GLY A 231 -0.80 1.66 10.16
CA GLY A 231 -2.24 1.78 9.98
C GLY A 231 -3.00 0.52 10.40
N GLY A 232 -4.26 0.68 10.81
CA GLY A 232 -5.15 -0.38 11.27
C GLY A 232 -5.96 -1.03 10.16
N SER A 233 -7.19 -1.41 10.49
CA SER A 233 -8.09 -2.17 9.61
C SER A 233 -9.45 -1.51 9.45
N VAL A 234 -9.94 -1.45 8.22
CA VAL A 234 -11.34 -1.11 7.92
C VAL A 234 -11.91 -2.19 7.00
N TYR A 235 -12.94 -2.90 7.48
CA TYR A 235 -13.69 -3.88 6.71
C TYR A 235 -15.14 -3.43 6.55
N ILE A 236 -15.59 -3.32 5.30
CA ILE A 236 -16.98 -3.01 4.93
C ILE A 236 -17.49 -4.16 4.07
N SER A 237 -18.59 -4.78 4.49
CA SER A 237 -19.35 -5.74 3.69
C SER A 237 -20.78 -5.24 3.55
N CYS A 238 -21.27 -5.14 2.32
CA CYS A 238 -22.61 -4.64 2.02
C CYS A 238 -23.18 -5.23 0.73
N ASN A 239 -24.48 -5.08 0.51
CA ASN A 239 -25.03 -5.34 -0.82
C ASN A 239 -24.71 -4.17 -1.77
N THR A 240 -25.01 -2.94 -1.35
CA THR A 240 -24.80 -1.72 -2.15
C THR A 240 -23.81 -0.78 -1.48
N PHE A 241 -22.73 -0.43 -2.18
CA PHE A 241 -21.79 0.59 -1.71
C PHE A 241 -22.06 1.94 -2.38
N ALA A 242 -22.08 3.00 -1.57
CA ALA A 242 -22.40 4.36 -1.97
C ALA A 242 -21.52 5.39 -1.23
N GLY A 243 -21.49 6.62 -1.73
CA GLY A 243 -20.80 7.72 -1.07
C GLY A 243 -20.28 8.78 -2.04
N SER A 244 -19.89 9.91 -1.49
CA SER A 244 -19.45 11.09 -2.24
C SER A 244 -17.94 11.34 -2.07
N ALA A 245 -17.42 12.36 -2.75
CA ALA A 245 -16.02 12.79 -2.63
C ALA A 245 -15.66 13.36 -1.25
N SER A 246 -16.64 13.72 -0.41
CA SER A 246 -16.38 14.10 0.99
C SER A 246 -16.06 12.88 1.86
N GLY A 247 -16.54 11.69 1.47
CA GLY A 247 -16.25 10.42 2.12
C GLY A 247 -14.75 10.11 2.14
N LEU A 248 -14.22 9.77 3.31
CA LEU A 248 -12.82 9.38 3.49
C LEU A 248 -12.70 8.11 4.33
N ILE A 249 -11.95 7.14 3.83
CA ILE A 249 -11.50 5.98 4.59
C ILE A 249 -9.97 6.03 4.64
N GLN A 250 -9.42 6.21 5.84
CA GLN A 250 -7.99 6.43 6.06
C GLN A 250 -7.39 5.41 7.02
N VAL A 251 -6.31 4.75 6.61
CA VAL A 251 -5.53 3.80 7.40
C VAL A 251 -4.04 4.08 7.27
N SER A 252 -3.63 5.34 7.32
CA SER A 252 -2.23 5.72 7.08
C SER A 252 -1.30 5.22 8.18
N GLY A 253 -0.04 4.93 7.85
CA GLY A 253 1.02 4.73 8.82
C GLY A 253 1.45 6.03 9.48
N GLY A 254 1.95 5.95 10.71
CA GLY A 254 2.52 7.08 11.43
C GLY A 254 3.97 7.35 11.01
N ASN A 255 4.39 8.60 11.10
CA ASN A 255 5.75 9.01 10.76
C ASN A 255 6.76 8.56 11.82
N GLY A 256 7.97 8.25 11.37
CA GLY A 256 9.16 8.15 12.19
C GLY A 256 9.76 9.54 12.47
N ASP A 257 10.90 9.58 13.16
CA ASP A 257 11.69 10.79 13.34
C ASP A 257 12.79 10.91 12.26
N THR A 258 13.84 11.67 12.55
CA THR A 258 14.96 11.82 11.64
C THR A 258 15.66 10.50 11.36
N TRP A 259 15.79 9.59 12.32
CA TRP A 259 16.56 8.34 12.17
C TRP A 259 15.71 7.08 12.23
N SER A 260 14.40 7.21 12.38
CA SER A 260 13.47 6.08 12.47
C SER A 260 12.52 5.98 11.29
N GLY A 261 12.21 4.74 10.91
CA GLY A 261 11.29 4.42 9.85
C GLY A 261 9.85 4.75 10.22
N GLY A 262 9.09 5.20 9.21
CA GLY A 262 7.64 5.34 9.30
C GLY A 262 6.93 3.98 9.39
N GLY A 263 5.72 3.96 9.93
CA GLY A 263 4.87 2.78 9.92
C GLY A 263 4.29 2.50 8.54
N GLY A 264 4.04 1.24 8.23
CA GLY A 264 3.33 0.85 7.00
C GLY A 264 1.86 1.27 7.03
N GLY A 265 1.26 1.46 5.85
CA GLY A 265 -0.18 1.68 5.76
C GLY A 265 -0.99 0.46 6.24
N GLY A 266 -2.27 0.67 6.53
CA GLY A 266 -3.19 -0.36 7.03
C GLY A 266 -3.93 -1.13 5.92
N ARG A 267 -5.02 -1.79 6.27
CA ARG A 267 -5.85 -2.57 5.34
C ARG A 267 -7.25 -1.98 5.25
N ILE A 268 -7.71 -1.77 4.02
CA ILE A 268 -9.11 -1.45 3.71
C ILE A 268 -9.65 -2.60 2.87
N SER A 269 -10.84 -3.10 3.21
CA SER A 269 -11.59 -4.02 2.35
C SER A 269 -13.02 -3.53 2.21
N VAL A 270 -13.49 -3.41 0.97
CA VAL A 270 -14.87 -3.06 0.62
C VAL A 270 -15.44 -4.14 -0.27
N VAL A 271 -16.25 -4.99 0.35
CA VAL A 271 -16.98 -6.09 -0.29
C VAL A 271 -18.40 -5.64 -0.55
N TYR A 272 -18.77 -5.58 -1.83
CA TYR A 272 -20.09 -5.19 -2.31
C TYR A 272 -20.57 -6.04 -3.49
N ASN A 273 -21.89 -6.10 -3.69
CA ASN A 273 -22.52 -6.72 -4.87
C ASN A 273 -22.83 -5.69 -5.96
N THR A 274 -23.24 -4.49 -5.57
CA THR A 274 -23.60 -3.39 -6.48
C THR A 274 -23.07 -2.04 -5.98
N LEU A 275 -22.94 -1.08 -6.90
CA LEU A 275 -22.64 0.32 -6.58
C LEU A 275 -23.88 1.17 -6.79
N SER A 276 -24.07 2.18 -5.93
CA SER A 276 -25.04 3.25 -6.19
C SER A 276 -24.37 4.34 -7.03
N GLY A 277 -24.64 4.35 -8.35
CA GLY A 277 -23.97 5.24 -9.29
C GLY A 277 -22.46 4.93 -9.38
N GLN A 278 -21.63 5.97 -9.39
CA GLN A 278 -20.17 5.84 -9.31
C GLN A 278 -19.65 6.55 -8.05
N PRO A 279 -19.56 5.83 -6.92
CA PRO A 279 -19.11 6.41 -5.65
C PRO A 279 -17.72 7.04 -5.79
N LYS A 280 -17.54 8.22 -5.18
CA LYS A 280 -16.28 8.97 -5.19
C LYS A 280 -15.58 8.99 -3.84
N VAL A 281 -15.91 8.02 -2.98
CA VAL A 281 -15.28 7.83 -1.67
C VAL A 281 -13.76 7.76 -1.83
N ARG A 282 -13.04 8.49 -0.98
CA ARG A 282 -11.58 8.56 -1.00
C ARG A 282 -10.98 7.49 -0.10
N PHE A 283 -9.94 6.82 -0.59
CA PHE A 283 -9.21 5.78 0.10
C PHE A 283 -7.75 6.20 0.29
N ASN A 284 -7.29 6.25 1.54
CA ASN A 284 -5.93 6.63 1.89
C ASN A 284 -5.28 5.54 2.75
N ALA A 285 -4.22 4.92 2.21
CA ALA A 285 -3.41 3.95 2.92
C ALA A 285 -1.92 4.31 2.85
N ALA A 286 -1.62 5.61 2.86
CA ALA A 286 -0.26 6.13 2.80
C ALA A 286 0.66 5.52 3.87
N PRO A 287 1.92 5.20 3.54
CA PRO A 287 2.93 4.90 4.53
C PRO A 287 3.27 6.15 5.36
N GLY A 288 3.78 5.93 6.56
CA GLY A 288 4.46 6.97 7.32
C GLY A 288 5.81 7.34 6.69
N THR A 289 6.23 8.58 6.91
CA THR A 289 7.50 9.11 6.38
C THR A 289 8.60 9.14 7.43
N SER A 290 9.85 9.27 6.97
CA SER A 290 11.03 9.56 7.78
C SER A 290 11.93 10.55 7.04
N SER A 291 12.69 11.37 7.76
CA SER A 291 13.61 12.33 7.12
C SER A 291 14.87 11.63 6.59
N TYR A 292 15.40 10.66 7.33
CA TYR A 292 16.44 9.76 6.84
C TYR A 292 15.76 8.53 6.23
N ILE A 293 15.84 8.46 4.90
CA ILE A 293 15.32 7.34 4.13
C ILE A 293 16.49 6.44 3.76
N VAL A 294 16.54 5.27 4.39
CA VAL A 294 17.39 4.18 3.92
C VAL A 294 16.70 3.51 2.74
N LYS A 295 17.01 3.90 1.50
CA LYS A 295 16.54 3.16 0.33
C LYS A 295 17.29 1.82 0.23
N PRO A 296 16.61 0.71 -0.05
CA PRO A 296 15.19 0.55 -0.43
C PRO A 296 14.22 0.22 0.73
N TYR A 297 14.66 0.33 1.98
CA TYR A 297 13.94 -0.09 3.19
C TYR A 297 12.95 0.95 3.74
N VAL A 298 12.11 1.51 2.87
CA VAL A 298 11.07 2.47 3.23
C VAL A 298 9.78 1.78 3.67
N ALA A 299 8.97 2.53 4.42
CA ALA A 299 7.61 2.12 4.72
C ALA A 299 6.78 2.01 3.43
N ASP A 300 5.95 0.96 3.35
CA ASP A 300 5.13 0.69 2.18
C ASP A 300 3.66 1.03 2.43
N ARG A 301 2.98 1.28 1.31
CA ARG A 301 1.55 1.55 1.23
C ARG A 301 0.75 0.38 1.78
N GLY A 302 -0.37 0.73 2.40
CA GLY A 302 -1.38 -0.23 2.80
C GLY A 302 -2.18 -0.75 1.61
N THR A 303 -3.13 -1.63 1.91
CA THR A 303 -3.91 -2.34 0.89
C THR A 303 -5.36 -1.87 0.82
N LEU A 304 -5.93 -1.94 -0.38
CA LEU A 304 -7.36 -1.79 -0.64
C LEU A 304 -7.86 -3.01 -1.41
N TYR A 305 -8.74 -3.80 -0.80
CA TYR A 305 -9.44 -4.90 -1.47
C TYR A 305 -10.82 -4.45 -1.94
N LEU A 306 -11.15 -4.72 -3.20
CA LEU A 306 -12.43 -4.39 -3.81
C LEU A 306 -13.05 -5.65 -4.45
N SER A 307 -14.37 -5.81 -4.39
CA SER A 307 -15.08 -6.93 -5.05
C SER A 307 -14.77 -7.05 -6.54
N ASP A 308 -14.57 -5.92 -7.23
CA ASP A 308 -14.30 -5.84 -8.66
C ASP A 308 -13.83 -4.43 -9.03
N THR A 309 -13.74 -4.16 -10.34
CA THR A 309 -13.17 -2.94 -10.92
C THR A 309 -14.20 -1.81 -11.13
N ARG A 310 -15.47 -1.97 -10.74
CA ARG A 310 -16.55 -0.99 -11.04
C ARG A 310 -16.38 0.37 -10.34
N LEU A 311 -15.55 0.43 -9.29
CA LEU A 311 -15.16 1.71 -8.66
C LEU A 311 -14.17 2.53 -9.50
N PHE A 312 -13.52 1.91 -10.48
CA PHE A 312 -12.63 2.61 -11.41
C PHE A 312 -13.44 3.37 -12.45
N SER A 313 -12.82 4.43 -12.98
CA SER A 313 -13.46 5.30 -13.96
C SER A 313 -12.45 5.83 -14.96
N PRO A 314 -12.88 6.38 -16.11
CA PRO A 314 -11.98 6.99 -17.10
C PRO A 314 -11.16 8.17 -16.54
N ILE A 315 -11.61 8.81 -15.46
CA ILE A 315 -10.93 9.92 -14.81
C ILE A 315 -10.70 9.57 -13.34
N MET A 316 -9.46 9.16 -13.03
CA MET A 316 -9.02 8.83 -11.68
C MET A 316 -8.43 10.09 -11.05
N ALA A 317 -9.25 10.79 -10.25
CA ALA A 317 -8.92 12.12 -9.73
C ALA A 317 -9.36 12.37 -8.28
N SER A 318 -9.14 13.61 -7.82
CA SER A 318 -9.67 14.14 -6.55
C SER A 318 -9.29 13.34 -5.31
N ASN A 319 -8.10 12.76 -5.30
CA ASN A 319 -7.59 11.91 -4.22
C ASN A 319 -8.52 10.72 -3.92
N GLN A 320 -9.25 10.21 -4.93
CA GLN A 320 -10.09 9.01 -4.77
C GLN A 320 -9.25 7.84 -4.27
N PHE A 321 -8.02 7.71 -4.78
CA PHE A 321 -7.03 6.77 -4.26
C PHE A 321 -5.75 7.54 -3.92
N THR A 322 -5.28 7.42 -2.69
CA THR A 322 -4.07 8.06 -2.19
C THR A 322 -3.14 7.00 -1.61
N GLN A 323 -2.11 6.67 -2.37
CA GLN A 323 -1.04 5.76 -1.97
C GLN A 323 -1.59 4.41 -1.47
N VAL A 324 -2.34 3.73 -2.32
CA VAL A 324 -2.95 2.41 -2.03
C VAL A 324 -2.42 1.31 -2.95
N ASN A 325 -2.24 0.12 -2.38
CA ASN A 325 -2.02 -1.12 -3.13
C ASN A 325 -3.35 -1.87 -3.28
N ILE A 326 -3.90 -1.93 -4.49
CA ILE A 326 -5.22 -2.49 -4.79
C ILE A 326 -5.11 -3.98 -5.12
N CYS A 327 -6.01 -4.77 -4.53
CA CYS A 327 -6.19 -6.21 -4.75
C CYS A 327 -7.65 -6.52 -5.08
N PHE A 328 -7.89 -7.65 -5.76
CA PHE A 328 -9.23 -8.12 -6.14
C PHE A 328 -9.41 -9.60 -5.78
N PRO A 329 -10.64 -10.15 -5.81
CA PRO A 329 -10.84 -11.59 -5.75
C PRO A 329 -10.09 -12.33 -6.85
N VAL A 330 -9.73 -13.58 -6.55
CA VAL A 330 -9.20 -14.52 -7.56
C VAL A 330 -10.21 -14.63 -8.70
N GLY A 331 -9.75 -14.42 -9.94
CA GLY A 331 -10.59 -14.41 -11.15
C GLY A 331 -10.79 -13.03 -11.77
N VAL A 332 -10.65 -11.94 -10.98
CA VAL A 332 -10.63 -10.58 -11.52
C VAL A 332 -9.22 -10.26 -12.01
N THR A 333 -9.01 -10.39 -13.30
CA THR A 333 -7.67 -10.32 -13.92
C THR A 333 -7.46 -9.12 -14.83
N SER A 334 -8.49 -8.34 -15.11
CA SER A 334 -8.35 -7.19 -15.99
C SER A 334 -9.37 -6.08 -15.75
N TRP A 335 -9.03 -4.89 -16.23
CA TRP A 335 -9.90 -3.73 -16.33
C TRP A 335 -9.68 -3.03 -17.67
N GLY A 336 -10.76 -2.66 -18.36
CA GLY A 336 -10.73 -2.00 -19.67
C GLY A 336 -11.42 -0.64 -19.66
N VAL A 337 -10.86 0.33 -20.40
CA VAL A 337 -11.46 1.66 -20.61
C VAL A 337 -11.04 2.24 -21.97
N SER A 338 -11.82 3.17 -22.52
CA SER A 338 -11.49 3.82 -23.81
C SER A 338 -10.29 4.74 -23.70
N SER A 339 -10.33 5.70 -22.77
CA SER A 339 -9.22 6.60 -22.44
C SER A 339 -9.12 6.74 -20.92
N LEU A 340 -7.91 6.94 -20.42
CA LEU A 340 -7.65 7.04 -18.98
C LEU A 340 -6.83 8.29 -18.66
N VAL A 341 -7.33 9.08 -17.72
CA VAL A 341 -6.60 10.19 -17.10
C VAL A 341 -6.40 9.90 -15.62
N VAL A 342 -5.18 10.01 -15.13
CA VAL A 342 -4.82 9.86 -13.72
C VAL A 342 -4.15 11.14 -13.23
N SER A 343 -4.77 11.84 -12.29
CA SER A 343 -4.26 13.09 -11.71
C SER A 343 -4.70 13.23 -10.26
N ASN A 344 -3.86 13.74 -9.36
CA ASN A 344 -4.15 13.79 -7.92
C ASN A 344 -4.70 12.46 -7.38
N CYS A 345 -4.12 11.34 -7.84
CA CYS A 345 -4.58 10.01 -7.54
C CYS A 345 -3.41 9.05 -7.71
N SER A 346 -3.11 8.24 -6.69
CA SER A 346 -1.94 7.36 -6.66
C SER A 346 -2.35 5.96 -6.18
N PHE A 347 -2.27 4.99 -7.08
CA PHE A 347 -2.61 3.60 -6.78
C PHE A 347 -1.77 2.61 -7.58
N ARG A 348 -1.58 1.42 -7.02
CA ARG A 348 -0.92 0.29 -7.69
C ARG A 348 -1.80 -0.94 -7.59
N ILE A 349 -2.09 -1.58 -8.69
CA ILE A 349 -2.76 -2.88 -8.70
C ILE A 349 -1.68 -3.94 -8.54
N ILE A 350 -1.58 -4.51 -7.34
CA ILE A 350 -0.54 -5.49 -6.98
C ILE A 350 -0.99 -6.93 -7.21
N GLN A 351 -2.22 -7.12 -7.72
CA GLN A 351 -2.72 -8.42 -8.17
C GLN A 351 -1.82 -8.97 -9.28
N THR A 352 -1.33 -10.19 -9.09
CA THR A 352 -0.45 -10.86 -10.05
C THR A 352 -1.12 -10.99 -11.41
N ASN A 353 -0.35 -10.75 -12.46
CA ASN A 353 -0.78 -10.83 -13.86
C ASN A 353 -1.97 -9.93 -14.26
N PHE A 354 -2.37 -8.95 -13.43
CA PHE A 354 -3.50 -8.08 -13.75
C PHE A 354 -3.23 -7.19 -14.97
N THR A 355 -4.21 -7.06 -15.86
CA THR A 355 -4.13 -6.23 -17.07
C THR A 355 -5.04 -5.01 -17.01
N VAL A 356 -4.46 -3.82 -17.10
CA VAL A 356 -5.18 -2.60 -17.47
C VAL A 356 -5.10 -2.42 -18.99
N ARG A 357 -6.25 -2.33 -19.66
CA ARG A 357 -6.36 -2.08 -21.10
C ARG A 357 -6.99 -0.71 -21.35
N VAL A 358 -6.25 0.18 -21.99
CA VAL A 358 -6.69 1.49 -22.45
C VAL A 358 -6.74 1.46 -23.98
N THR A 359 -7.89 1.71 -24.57
CA THR A 359 -8.05 1.53 -26.03
C THR A 359 -7.38 2.65 -26.82
N ASN A 360 -7.45 3.89 -26.35
CA ASN A 360 -7.02 5.08 -27.09
C ASN A 360 -5.79 5.74 -26.46
N SER A 361 -5.94 6.34 -25.27
CA SER A 361 -4.86 7.14 -24.69
C SER A 361 -4.83 7.09 -23.17
N LEU A 362 -3.63 6.98 -22.62
CA LEU A 362 -3.35 7.12 -21.19
C LEU A 362 -2.61 8.43 -20.94
N ARG A 363 -3.14 9.27 -20.06
CA ARG A 363 -2.44 10.45 -19.53
C ARG A 363 -2.27 10.33 -18.02
N VAL A 364 -1.04 10.48 -17.55
CA VAL A 364 -0.71 10.59 -16.13
C VAL A 364 -0.14 11.98 -15.88
N ASP A 365 -0.82 12.74 -15.05
CA ASP A 365 -0.59 14.17 -14.82
C ASP A 365 -0.17 14.44 -13.36
N VAL A 366 -0.20 15.71 -12.94
CA VAL A 366 0.15 16.17 -11.59
C VAL A 366 -0.47 15.31 -10.50
N GLY A 367 0.36 14.82 -9.58
CA GLY A 367 -0.06 13.95 -8.48
C GLY A 367 -0.63 12.59 -8.92
N GLY A 368 -0.54 12.25 -10.20
CA GLY A 368 -1.02 11.01 -10.78
C GLY A 368 0.03 9.90 -10.70
N GLU A 369 -0.37 8.74 -10.20
CA GLU A 369 0.40 7.51 -10.28
C GLU A 369 -0.52 6.32 -10.55
N ILE A 370 -0.16 5.52 -11.56
CA ILE A 370 -0.79 4.24 -11.84
C ILE A 370 0.26 3.14 -11.87
N GLY A 371 0.01 2.05 -11.14
CA GLY A 371 0.81 0.83 -11.20
C GLY A 371 -0.02 -0.38 -11.58
N ALA A 372 0.52 -1.26 -12.42
CA ALA A 372 -0.05 -2.59 -12.67
C ALA A 372 1.01 -3.55 -13.20
N CYS A 373 0.67 -4.83 -13.28
CA CYS A 373 1.52 -5.82 -13.92
C CYS A 373 1.58 -5.65 -15.44
N ASN A 374 0.41 -5.54 -16.07
CA ASN A 374 0.30 -5.31 -17.51
C ASN A 374 -0.50 -4.01 -17.77
N LEU A 375 0.13 -3.04 -18.45
CA LEU A 375 -0.49 -1.80 -18.92
C LEU A 375 -0.46 -1.81 -20.46
N ILE A 376 -1.62 -1.93 -21.08
CA ILE A 376 -1.77 -2.01 -22.55
C ILE A 376 -2.51 -0.77 -23.03
N CYS A 377 -1.89 0.02 -23.91
CA CYS A 377 -2.47 1.22 -24.50
C CYS A 377 -2.50 1.11 -26.04
N GLY A 378 -3.70 1.24 -26.62
CA GLY A 378 -3.89 1.19 -28.08
C GLY A 378 -3.60 2.49 -28.83
N GLY A 379 -3.09 3.52 -28.15
CA GLY A 379 -2.54 4.73 -28.76
C GLY A 379 -1.39 5.30 -27.93
N ASN A 380 -1.46 6.57 -27.52
CA ASN A 380 -0.34 7.24 -26.86
C ASN A 380 -0.39 7.15 -25.33
N VAL A 381 0.79 7.10 -24.71
CA VAL A 381 0.97 7.29 -23.27
C VAL A 381 1.70 8.60 -23.03
N VAL A 382 1.08 9.52 -22.29
CA VAL A 382 1.67 10.81 -21.92
C VAL A 382 1.84 10.89 -20.41
N ILE A 383 3.07 11.02 -19.95
CA ILE A 383 3.42 11.20 -18.54
C ILE A 383 4.01 12.58 -18.38
N THR A 384 3.34 13.45 -17.61
CA THR A 384 3.69 14.86 -17.53
C THR A 384 3.43 15.45 -16.15
N ASN A 385 3.99 16.64 -15.88
CA ASN A 385 3.75 17.42 -14.66
C ASN A 385 4.01 16.64 -13.36
N GLY A 386 4.98 15.73 -13.36
CA GLY A 386 5.26 14.89 -12.19
C GLY A 386 4.53 13.55 -12.17
N GLY A 387 3.81 13.19 -13.23
CA GLY A 387 3.10 11.92 -13.34
C GLY A 387 4.04 10.71 -13.29
N GLN A 388 3.51 9.58 -12.80
CA GLN A 388 4.27 8.35 -12.59
C GLN A 388 3.54 7.11 -13.10
N VAL A 389 4.26 6.25 -13.82
CA VAL A 389 3.78 4.92 -14.22
C VAL A 389 4.66 3.86 -13.58
N VAL A 390 4.06 2.87 -12.93
CA VAL A 390 4.80 1.74 -12.33
C VAL A 390 4.42 0.46 -13.06
N VAL A 391 5.42 -0.29 -13.51
CA VAL A 391 5.20 -1.63 -14.09
C VAL A 391 5.74 -2.64 -13.09
N LEU A 392 4.87 -3.52 -12.58
CA LEU A 392 5.20 -4.46 -11.52
C LEU A 392 5.35 -5.86 -12.11
N ALA A 393 6.56 -6.41 -12.14
CA ALA A 393 6.75 -7.77 -12.62
C ALA A 393 6.12 -8.77 -11.64
N SER A 394 5.25 -9.63 -12.15
CA SER A 394 4.83 -10.84 -11.45
C SER A 394 5.93 -11.91 -11.55
N PRO A 395 6.10 -12.77 -10.54
CA PRO A 395 6.99 -13.92 -10.63
C PRO A 395 6.68 -14.76 -11.87
N THR A 396 7.71 -15.18 -12.60
CA THR A 396 7.58 -16.12 -13.73
C THR A 396 8.76 -17.08 -13.75
N ASN A 397 8.47 -18.37 -13.91
CA ASN A 397 9.45 -19.41 -14.18
C ASN A 397 9.53 -19.75 -15.68
N SER A 398 8.71 -19.09 -16.51
CA SER A 398 8.63 -19.41 -17.93
C SER A 398 9.66 -18.62 -18.74
N PRO A 399 10.42 -19.28 -19.64
CA PRO A 399 11.28 -18.59 -20.59
C PRO A 399 10.47 -17.77 -21.60
N THR A 400 9.16 -18.02 -21.71
CA THR A 400 8.22 -17.28 -22.58
C THR A 400 7.04 -16.71 -21.77
N PRO A 401 6.73 -15.42 -21.88
CA PRO A 401 7.26 -14.47 -22.86
C PRO A 401 8.62 -13.86 -22.44
N GLY A 402 9.22 -14.35 -21.35
CA GLY A 402 10.52 -13.89 -20.86
C GLY A 402 10.46 -12.55 -20.12
N TYR A 403 9.29 -12.15 -19.62
CA TYR A 403 9.06 -11.00 -18.73
C TYR A 403 7.91 -11.31 -17.77
N GLY A 404 7.89 -10.65 -16.61
CA GLY A 404 6.84 -10.73 -15.59
C GLY A 404 5.88 -9.54 -15.59
N GLY A 405 6.22 -8.44 -16.26
CA GLY A 405 5.37 -7.26 -16.40
C GLY A 405 5.52 -6.63 -17.78
N LEU A 406 4.48 -5.94 -18.25
CA LEU A 406 4.42 -5.40 -19.61
C LEU A 406 3.83 -3.99 -19.63
N LEU A 407 4.55 -3.04 -20.22
CA LEU A 407 3.96 -1.83 -20.78
C LEU A 407 3.95 -2.00 -22.30
N ALA A 408 2.77 -2.14 -22.90
CA ALA A 408 2.62 -2.29 -24.35
C ALA A 408 1.81 -1.12 -24.92
N VAL A 409 2.41 -0.36 -25.81
CA VAL A 409 1.85 0.86 -26.38
C VAL A 409 1.95 0.76 -27.90
N THR A 410 0.88 1.02 -28.64
CA THR A 410 0.93 1.01 -30.11
C THR A 410 1.48 2.32 -30.66
N GLY A 411 1.27 3.43 -29.95
CA GLY A 411 1.77 4.75 -30.30
C GLY A 411 3.04 5.15 -29.56
N THR A 412 3.13 6.44 -29.26
CA THR A 412 4.29 7.04 -28.58
C THR A 412 4.12 7.01 -27.06
N VAL A 413 5.22 6.72 -26.37
CA VAL A 413 5.39 6.99 -24.94
C VAL A 413 6.18 8.29 -24.78
N SER A 414 5.54 9.31 -24.22
CA SER A 414 6.15 10.62 -23.96
C SER A 414 6.31 10.85 -22.47
N ILE A 415 7.55 10.98 -22.00
CA ILE A 415 7.90 11.27 -20.61
C ILE A 415 8.43 12.70 -20.52
N ALA A 416 7.66 13.59 -19.92
CA ALA A 416 8.04 14.99 -19.76
C ALA A 416 8.97 15.22 -18.56
N ASN A 417 9.40 16.46 -18.37
CA ASN A 417 10.15 16.88 -17.19
C ASN A 417 9.47 16.43 -15.87
N ASN A 418 10.28 16.02 -14.89
CA ASN A 418 9.88 15.52 -13.58
C ASN A 418 8.96 14.28 -13.59
N SER A 419 8.76 13.65 -14.74
CA SER A 419 7.84 12.52 -14.92
C SER A 419 8.60 11.21 -15.11
N TRP A 420 8.03 10.09 -14.64
CA TRP A 420 8.81 8.86 -14.48
C TRP A 420 8.04 7.58 -14.80
N ILE A 421 8.75 6.61 -15.40
CA ILE A 421 8.34 5.20 -15.41
C ILE A 421 9.22 4.41 -14.44
N TYR A 422 8.63 3.55 -13.63
CA TYR A 422 9.30 2.67 -12.69
C TYR A 422 9.04 1.20 -13.04
N PRO A 423 9.90 0.55 -13.84
CA PRO A 423 9.85 -0.90 -14.00
C PRO A 423 10.46 -1.57 -12.77
N VAL A 424 9.66 -2.39 -12.08
CA VAL A 424 10.05 -3.07 -10.85
C VAL A 424 10.11 -4.57 -11.11
N SER A 425 11.28 -5.16 -10.88
CA SER A 425 11.48 -6.60 -11.02
C SER A 425 10.94 -7.31 -9.79
N ASP A 426 10.60 -8.59 -9.93
CA ASP A 426 10.27 -9.39 -8.76
C ASP A 426 11.54 -9.54 -7.89
N PRO A 427 11.49 -9.16 -6.60
CA PRO A 427 12.69 -9.09 -5.76
C PRO A 427 13.23 -10.46 -5.35
N VAL A 428 12.54 -11.56 -5.66
CA VAL A 428 12.91 -12.93 -5.24
C VAL A 428 13.21 -13.82 -6.45
N ASN A 429 12.30 -13.87 -7.41
CA ASN A 429 12.38 -14.65 -8.64
C ASN A 429 13.14 -13.91 -9.76
N GLY A 430 13.24 -12.57 -9.70
CA GLY A 430 13.99 -11.77 -10.67
C GLY A 430 13.30 -11.56 -12.01
N ALA A 431 12.00 -11.86 -12.11
CA ALA A 431 11.21 -11.52 -13.28
C ALA A 431 11.29 -10.01 -13.57
N THR A 432 11.49 -9.63 -14.84
CA THR A 432 11.65 -8.23 -15.23
C THR A 432 10.48 -7.71 -16.06
N CYS A 433 10.41 -6.39 -16.23
CA CYS A 433 9.41 -5.76 -17.07
C CYS A 433 9.90 -5.62 -18.52
N LEU A 434 8.98 -5.71 -19.49
CA LEU A 434 9.21 -5.29 -20.87
C LEU A 434 8.41 -4.03 -21.17
N LEU A 435 9.06 -3.03 -21.75
CA LEU A 435 8.44 -1.84 -22.31
C LEU A 435 8.45 -2.00 -23.84
N ARG A 436 7.28 -2.03 -24.46
CA ARG A 436 7.08 -2.17 -25.91
C ARG A 436 6.27 -0.98 -26.42
N MET A 437 6.79 -0.27 -27.42
CA MET A 437 6.14 0.92 -27.99
C MET A 437 6.44 1.09 -29.48
N SER A 438 5.73 2.01 -30.17
CA SER A 438 6.22 2.50 -31.46
C SER A 438 7.42 3.39 -31.24
N ASP A 439 7.21 4.49 -30.51
CA ASP A 439 8.22 5.52 -30.27
C ASP A 439 8.32 5.84 -28.78
N LEU A 440 9.51 6.18 -28.33
CA LEU A 440 9.78 6.62 -26.96
C LEU A 440 10.47 7.99 -26.99
N LEU A 441 9.88 8.96 -26.32
CA LEU A 441 10.49 10.27 -26.07
C LEU A 441 10.68 10.46 -24.56
N VAL A 442 11.93 10.59 -24.12
CA VAL A 442 12.28 10.94 -22.74
C VAL A 442 12.88 12.35 -22.74
N GLN A 443 12.12 13.33 -22.26
CA GLN A 443 12.56 14.72 -22.17
C GLN A 443 13.57 14.93 -21.03
N ALA A 444 14.33 16.04 -21.10
CA ALA A 444 15.27 16.42 -20.05
C ALA A 444 14.57 16.58 -18.68
N GLY A 445 15.16 15.97 -17.64
CA GLY A 445 14.60 15.91 -16.28
C GLY A 445 13.44 14.93 -16.10
N GLY A 446 13.00 14.21 -17.14
CA GLY A 446 12.17 13.01 -17.03
C GLY A 446 13.01 11.74 -17.17
N GLY A 447 12.40 10.57 -16.92
CA GLY A 447 13.17 9.33 -17.06
C GLY A 447 12.43 8.02 -16.84
N ILE A 448 13.22 6.95 -16.92
CA ILE A 448 12.84 5.59 -16.54
C ILE A 448 13.79 5.16 -15.42
N ASN A 449 13.25 4.87 -14.24
CA ASN A 449 14.03 4.58 -13.05
C ASN A 449 13.71 3.19 -12.52
N ALA A 450 14.71 2.31 -12.61
CA ALA A 450 14.74 0.96 -12.06
C ALA A 450 15.75 0.85 -10.91
N ASP A 451 16.15 1.95 -10.27
CA ASP A 451 17.10 1.92 -9.16
C ASP A 451 16.55 1.06 -8.03
N TYR A 452 17.38 0.15 -7.53
CA TYR A 452 17.05 -0.73 -6.40
C TYR A 452 15.86 -1.66 -6.64
N ALA A 453 15.43 -1.79 -7.90
CA ALA A 453 14.23 -2.50 -8.32
C ALA A 453 14.53 -3.90 -8.87
N GLY A 454 15.65 -4.48 -8.47
CA GLY A 454 16.11 -5.83 -8.79
C GLY A 454 15.95 -6.80 -7.62
N TYR A 455 16.85 -7.77 -7.51
CA TYR A 455 16.80 -8.73 -6.40
C TYR A 455 17.02 -8.03 -5.06
N LYS A 456 16.29 -8.47 -4.02
CA LYS A 456 16.51 -8.01 -2.65
C LYS A 456 17.88 -8.49 -2.11
N ALA A 457 18.28 -7.96 -0.96
CA ALA A 457 19.50 -8.36 -0.26
C ALA A 457 19.66 -9.88 -0.18
N ALA A 458 20.89 -10.36 -0.37
CA ALA A 458 21.28 -11.77 -0.41
C ALA A 458 20.52 -12.65 -1.43
N MET A 459 19.82 -12.06 -2.41
CA MET A 459 19.12 -12.79 -3.47
C MET A 459 19.71 -12.47 -4.86
N GLY A 460 19.50 -13.40 -5.78
CA GLY A 460 19.92 -13.31 -7.18
C GLY A 460 21.15 -14.18 -7.54
N PRO A 461 21.40 -14.43 -8.83
CA PRO A 461 22.46 -15.33 -9.28
C PRO A 461 23.88 -14.87 -8.90
N GLY A 462 24.06 -13.56 -8.77
CA GLY A 462 25.30 -12.92 -8.35
C GLY A 462 25.23 -12.37 -6.93
N ALA A 463 24.35 -12.90 -6.07
CA ALA A 463 24.16 -12.40 -4.71
C ALA A 463 25.47 -12.34 -3.92
N GLY A 464 25.61 -11.30 -3.11
CA GLY A 464 26.70 -11.22 -2.16
C GLY A 464 26.61 -12.31 -1.08
N ILE A 465 27.76 -12.75 -0.58
CA ILE A 465 27.85 -13.84 0.41
C ILE A 465 27.65 -13.30 1.83
N ASN A 466 26.85 -14.03 2.62
CA ASN A 466 26.65 -13.81 4.05
C ASN A 466 27.85 -14.32 4.88
N GLY A 467 28.20 -13.65 5.98
CA GLY A 467 29.31 -14.05 6.88
C GLY A 467 30.47 -13.04 6.89
N GLU A 468 31.68 -13.47 7.25
CA GLU A 468 32.85 -12.58 7.40
C GLU A 468 33.26 -11.85 6.10
N ARG A 469 32.89 -12.40 4.93
CA ARG A 469 33.33 -11.93 3.61
C ARG A 469 32.61 -10.68 3.09
N ARG A 470 31.33 -10.52 3.44
CA ARG A 470 30.50 -9.31 3.19
C ARG A 470 30.66 -8.74 1.77
N THR A 471 30.46 -9.58 0.76
CA THR A 471 30.72 -9.20 -0.64
C THR A 471 29.53 -8.46 -1.26
N GLY A 472 29.80 -7.56 -2.20
CA GLY A 472 28.76 -6.94 -3.01
C GLY A 472 28.10 -7.92 -3.97
N GLY A 473 26.92 -7.56 -4.47
CA GLY A 473 26.26 -8.28 -5.56
C GLY A 473 27.04 -8.08 -6.87
N GLY A 474 27.01 -9.06 -7.77
CA GLY A 474 27.55 -8.96 -9.12
C GLY A 474 26.47 -9.05 -10.20
N TYR A 475 26.73 -8.49 -11.38
CA TYR A 475 25.92 -8.71 -12.60
C TYR A 475 26.72 -8.43 -13.90
N GLY A 476 26.99 -7.16 -14.21
CA GLY A 476 27.88 -6.76 -15.30
C GLY A 476 29.34 -6.85 -14.89
N GLY A 477 29.65 -6.28 -13.73
CA GLY A 477 30.89 -6.49 -12.99
C GLY A 477 30.72 -7.47 -11.83
N ALA A 478 31.84 -7.98 -11.32
CA ALA A 478 31.85 -8.70 -10.05
C ALA A 478 31.64 -7.73 -8.88
N GLY A 479 30.96 -8.19 -7.82
CA GLY A 479 30.91 -7.45 -6.56
C GLY A 479 32.29 -7.41 -5.89
N GLY A 480 32.58 -6.32 -5.16
CA GLY A 480 33.81 -6.16 -4.40
C GLY A 480 33.80 -6.92 -3.06
N TYR A 481 34.97 -7.12 -2.49
CA TYR A 481 35.17 -7.67 -1.13
C TYR A 481 34.95 -6.61 -0.06
N GLY A 482 34.47 -7.03 1.11
CA GLY A 482 34.55 -6.24 2.34
C GLY A 482 35.94 -6.31 3.01
N SER A 483 36.18 -5.44 3.99
CA SER A 483 37.50 -5.24 4.63
C SER A 483 38.03 -6.45 5.42
N PHE A 484 37.17 -7.35 5.88
CA PHE A 484 37.57 -8.61 6.53
C PHE A 484 37.86 -9.75 5.53
N GLY A 485 37.63 -9.52 4.23
CA GLY A 485 37.84 -10.50 3.16
C GLY A 485 39.23 -10.48 2.52
N LYS A 486 40.16 -9.62 2.97
CA LYS A 486 41.48 -9.42 2.33
C LYS A 486 42.39 -10.65 2.31
N SER A 487 42.10 -11.70 3.10
CA SER A 487 42.91 -12.92 3.16
C SER A 487 42.24 -14.17 2.59
N ALA A 488 41.04 -14.08 1.98
CA ALA A 488 40.26 -15.26 1.62
C ALA A 488 40.04 -15.38 0.10
N SER A 489 40.72 -16.35 -0.53
CA SER A 489 40.48 -16.84 -1.88
C SER A 489 39.08 -17.50 -2.01
N GLY A 490 38.03 -16.72 -2.24
CA GLY A 490 36.64 -17.21 -2.34
C GLY A 490 35.79 -16.53 -3.41
N PRO A 491 34.66 -17.12 -3.83
CA PRO A 491 33.85 -16.57 -4.92
C PRO A 491 33.20 -15.22 -4.54
N LEU A 492 33.34 -14.22 -5.41
CA LEU A 492 32.63 -12.94 -5.37
C LEU A 492 31.17 -13.08 -5.84
N GLY A 493 30.36 -12.05 -5.65
CA GLY A 493 29.13 -11.89 -6.43
C GLY A 493 29.49 -11.92 -7.92
N ARG A 494 29.17 -13.01 -8.61
CA ARG A 494 29.65 -13.28 -9.97
C ARG A 494 28.82 -12.51 -11.01
N PRO A 495 29.43 -12.08 -12.12
CA PRO A 495 28.67 -11.66 -13.29
C PRO A 495 27.79 -12.81 -13.82
N TYR A 496 26.63 -12.48 -14.42
CA TYR A 496 25.74 -13.46 -15.07
C TYR A 496 24.96 -12.84 -16.22
N GLY A 497 24.36 -13.70 -17.06
CA GLY A 497 23.71 -13.28 -18.30
C GLY A 497 24.70 -12.97 -19.42
N THR A 498 24.21 -12.43 -20.54
CA THR A 498 25.02 -12.06 -21.72
C THR A 498 25.13 -10.54 -21.85
N ALA A 499 26.21 -10.04 -22.45
CA ALA A 499 26.40 -8.59 -22.62
C ALA A 499 25.45 -8.04 -23.70
N ASP A 500 25.15 -8.85 -24.72
CA ASP A 500 24.30 -8.47 -25.85
C ASP A 500 22.80 -8.43 -25.50
N ASP A 501 22.36 -9.11 -24.44
CA ASP A 501 20.96 -9.10 -23.96
C ASP A 501 20.91 -8.87 -22.44
N PRO A 502 21.07 -7.61 -21.96
CA PRO A 502 21.08 -7.29 -20.54
C PRO A 502 19.67 -7.23 -19.95
N ARG A 503 18.93 -8.34 -20.04
CA ARG A 503 17.52 -8.44 -19.63
C ARG A 503 17.28 -8.75 -18.15
N PHE A 504 18.32 -9.12 -17.42
CA PHE A 504 18.20 -9.53 -16.02
C PHE A 504 18.36 -8.32 -15.09
N PRO A 505 17.70 -8.34 -13.91
CA PRO A 505 17.98 -7.36 -12.88
C PRO A 505 19.32 -7.70 -12.22
N GLY A 506 19.90 -6.72 -11.54
CA GLY A 506 21.08 -6.88 -10.68
C GLY A 506 20.75 -7.67 -9.40
N SER A 507 21.79 -8.28 -8.81
CA SER A 507 21.70 -9.06 -7.58
C SER A 507 21.87 -8.22 -6.33
N GLY A 508 21.28 -8.67 -5.22
CA GLY A 508 21.44 -8.03 -3.91
C GLY A 508 22.83 -8.21 -3.32
N GLY A 509 23.27 -7.22 -2.56
CA GLY A 509 24.48 -7.30 -1.73
C GLY A 509 24.33 -8.31 -0.60
N GLY A 510 25.46 -8.76 -0.05
CA GLY A 510 25.49 -9.70 1.08
C GLY A 510 24.97 -9.09 2.39
N THR A 511 24.56 -9.99 3.29
CA THR A 511 23.76 -9.86 4.52
C THR A 511 22.24 -9.88 4.29
N SER A 512 21.54 -10.74 5.05
CA SER A 512 20.16 -11.19 4.74
C SER A 512 19.09 -10.11 4.71
N ASP A 513 19.28 -8.99 5.42
CA ASP A 513 18.21 -8.01 5.64
C ASP A 513 18.61 -6.55 5.40
N TYR A 514 19.88 -6.27 5.09
CA TYR A 514 20.43 -4.89 5.03
C TYR A 514 21.41 -4.63 3.89
N GLY A 515 21.70 -5.64 3.06
CA GLY A 515 22.44 -5.44 1.82
C GLY A 515 21.68 -4.54 0.85
N GLY A 516 22.38 -3.84 -0.03
CA GLY A 516 21.72 -3.08 -1.08
C GLY A 516 20.95 -3.99 -2.04
N TYR A 517 19.76 -3.59 -2.48
CA TYR A 517 19.04 -4.34 -3.52
C TYR A 517 19.73 -4.12 -4.86
N GLY A 518 19.69 -5.10 -5.76
CA GLY A 518 20.19 -4.87 -7.12
C GLY A 518 19.34 -3.85 -7.88
N GLY A 519 19.93 -3.23 -8.90
CA GLY A 519 19.17 -2.44 -9.88
C GLY A 519 18.19 -3.33 -10.66
N GLY A 520 17.04 -2.81 -11.05
CA GLY A 520 16.07 -3.51 -11.89
C GLY A 520 16.53 -3.62 -13.35
N ALA A 521 15.63 -4.03 -14.23
CA ALA A 521 15.91 -4.02 -15.66
C ALA A 521 15.01 -3.05 -16.43
N ILE A 522 15.62 -2.22 -17.27
CA ILE A 522 14.94 -1.39 -18.26
C ILE A 522 15.08 -2.10 -19.61
N ARG A 523 13.97 -2.64 -20.12
CA ARG A 523 13.95 -3.36 -21.40
C ARG A 523 13.00 -2.65 -22.36
N ILE A 524 13.56 -1.97 -23.35
CA ILE A 524 12.85 -1.15 -24.31
C ILE A 524 12.90 -1.85 -25.67
N LEU A 525 11.73 -2.17 -26.21
CA LEU A 525 11.54 -2.66 -27.55
C LEU A 525 10.64 -1.68 -28.32
N ALA A 526 11.25 -0.80 -29.10
CA ALA A 526 10.56 0.18 -29.93
C ALA A 526 10.63 -0.23 -31.41
N SER A 527 9.52 -0.13 -32.15
CA SER A 527 9.56 -0.37 -33.61
C SER A 527 10.08 0.83 -34.39
N GLY A 528 9.95 2.03 -33.83
CA GLY A 528 10.35 3.30 -34.43
C GLY A 528 11.54 3.92 -33.70
N THR A 529 11.35 5.14 -33.22
CA THR A 529 12.41 5.99 -32.68
C THR A 529 12.45 5.95 -31.16
N VAL A 530 13.66 5.84 -30.60
CA VAL A 530 13.93 6.08 -29.18
C VAL A 530 14.77 7.33 -29.04
N THR A 531 14.20 8.38 -28.44
CA THR A 531 14.84 9.68 -28.20
C THR A 531 15.08 9.91 -26.71
N ILE A 532 16.35 9.95 -26.29
CA ILE A 532 16.74 10.11 -24.89
C ILE A 532 17.42 11.46 -24.64
N HIS A 533 16.69 12.39 -24.04
CA HIS A 533 17.23 13.64 -23.46
C HIS A 533 17.27 13.62 -21.93
N GLY A 534 16.56 12.68 -21.31
CA GLY A 534 16.51 12.47 -19.86
C GLY A 534 17.34 11.25 -19.40
N THR A 535 16.89 10.61 -18.32
CA THR A 535 17.68 9.57 -17.64
C THR A 535 17.01 8.20 -17.68
N LEU A 536 17.77 7.17 -18.03
CA LEU A 536 17.46 5.77 -17.82
C LEU A 536 18.43 5.25 -16.76
N THR A 537 17.93 4.84 -15.60
CA THR A 537 18.79 4.44 -14.48
C THR A 537 18.36 3.11 -13.87
N ALA A 538 19.32 2.23 -13.64
CA ALA A 538 19.16 0.90 -13.06
C ALA A 538 20.26 0.64 -12.01
N ASN A 539 20.47 1.59 -11.10
CA ASN A 539 21.53 1.53 -10.11
C ASN A 539 21.23 0.53 -8.99
N GLY A 540 22.28 -0.12 -8.50
CA GLY A 540 22.26 -0.95 -7.32
C GLY A 540 22.25 -0.14 -6.02
N GLY A 541 21.60 -0.70 -5.02
CA GLY A 541 21.36 -0.14 -3.70
C GLY A 541 22.63 0.01 -2.90
N ASN A 542 22.75 1.14 -2.21
CA ASN A 542 23.73 1.26 -1.15
C ASN A 542 23.27 0.41 0.04
N ALA A 543 24.24 -0.08 0.79
CA ALA A 543 23.97 -0.81 2.03
C ALA A 543 23.57 0.14 3.17
N SER A 544 22.74 -0.32 4.11
CA SER A 544 22.07 0.56 5.08
C SER A 544 22.74 0.74 6.45
N ALA A 545 23.78 -0.03 6.76
CA ALA A 545 24.46 0.03 8.07
C ALA A 545 25.85 -0.60 8.00
N THR A 546 26.71 -0.33 8.98
CA THR A 546 28.10 -0.82 9.00
C THR A 546 28.18 -2.31 8.64
N LEU A 547 29.16 -2.65 7.80
CA LEU A 547 29.48 -4.03 7.42
C LEU A 547 28.53 -4.70 6.39
N ASN A 548 27.55 -3.99 5.86
CA ASN A 548 26.65 -4.48 4.80
C ASN A 548 27.16 -4.11 3.40
N ALA A 549 26.81 -4.90 2.39
CA ALA A 549 27.37 -4.76 1.04
C ALA A 549 26.37 -4.19 0.03
N GLY A 550 26.88 -3.50 -0.99
CA GLY A 550 26.06 -2.87 -2.03
C GLY A 550 25.48 -3.87 -3.03
N GLY A 551 24.30 -3.58 -3.55
CA GLY A 551 23.68 -4.33 -4.64
C GLY A 551 24.32 -3.99 -5.99
N SER A 552 24.30 -4.92 -6.94
CA SER A 552 24.85 -4.63 -8.28
C SER A 552 23.94 -3.71 -9.08
N GLY A 553 24.51 -3.02 -10.07
CA GLY A 553 23.73 -2.40 -11.14
C GLY A 553 22.90 -3.44 -11.90
N GLY A 554 21.85 -2.95 -12.55
CA GLY A 554 20.89 -3.74 -13.31
C GLY A 554 21.16 -3.77 -14.81
N GLY A 555 20.14 -4.14 -15.58
CA GLY A 555 20.21 -4.24 -17.03
C GLY A 555 19.49 -3.10 -17.74
N ILE A 556 20.12 -2.48 -18.73
CA ILE A 556 19.47 -1.54 -19.64
C ILE A 556 19.63 -2.06 -21.06
N SER A 557 18.53 -2.50 -21.66
CA SER A 557 18.46 -2.97 -23.05
C SER A 557 17.53 -2.05 -23.85
N VAL A 558 18.05 -1.46 -24.91
CA VAL A 558 17.27 -0.66 -25.87
C VAL A 558 17.38 -1.30 -27.23
N SER A 559 16.25 -1.60 -27.86
CA SER A 559 16.16 -2.04 -29.26
C SER A 559 15.20 -1.12 -29.99
N CYS A 560 15.67 -0.51 -31.09
CA CYS A 560 14.89 0.45 -31.88
C CYS A 560 15.34 0.48 -33.34
N HIS A 561 14.55 1.14 -34.20
CA HIS A 561 14.99 1.44 -35.55
C HIS A 561 15.96 2.64 -35.55
N THR A 562 15.51 3.77 -34.97
CA THR A 562 16.29 5.00 -34.90
C THR A 562 16.62 5.34 -33.44
N PHE A 563 17.90 5.47 -33.12
CA PHE A 563 18.35 5.98 -31.82
C PHE A 563 18.74 7.46 -31.90
N ALA A 564 18.12 8.27 -31.04
CA ALA A 564 18.29 9.72 -30.98
C ALA A 564 18.42 10.17 -29.52
N GLY A 565 18.83 11.43 -29.32
CA GLY A 565 18.97 11.98 -27.98
C GLY A 565 19.76 13.28 -27.95
N SER A 566 20.32 13.60 -26.80
CA SER A 566 21.26 14.71 -26.65
C SER A 566 22.34 14.37 -25.61
N THR A 567 23.31 15.27 -25.44
CA THR A 567 24.34 15.18 -24.39
C THR A 567 23.79 15.21 -22.96
N ALA A 568 22.54 15.66 -22.79
CA ALA A 568 21.82 15.56 -21.53
C ALA A 568 21.33 14.13 -21.23
N GLY A 569 21.17 13.29 -22.25
CA GLY A 569 20.72 11.90 -22.12
C GLY A 569 21.74 11.03 -21.38
N ILE A 570 21.25 10.21 -20.44
CA ILE A 570 22.08 9.30 -19.62
C ILE A 570 21.44 7.92 -19.55
N LEU A 571 22.22 6.87 -19.80
CA LEU A 571 21.92 5.49 -19.43
C LEU A 571 22.91 5.08 -18.32
N GLN A 572 22.40 4.69 -17.16
CA GLN A 572 23.21 4.45 -15.97
C GLN A 572 22.87 3.12 -15.29
N ALA A 573 23.87 2.28 -15.03
CA ALA A 573 23.69 1.01 -14.32
C ALA A 573 24.81 0.78 -13.31
N ASN A 574 25.02 1.72 -12.40
CA ASN A 574 26.09 1.63 -11.40
C ASN A 574 25.78 0.62 -10.29
N GLY A 575 26.83 0.02 -9.75
CA GLY A 575 26.74 -0.73 -8.49
C GLY A 575 26.55 0.20 -7.30
N GLY A 576 25.94 -0.31 -6.24
CA GLY A 576 25.79 0.41 -4.98
C GLY A 576 27.00 0.29 -4.07
N ASN A 577 27.16 1.24 -3.17
CA ASN A 577 28.26 1.27 -2.21
C ASN A 577 28.01 0.34 -1.02
N GLY A 578 29.08 -0.32 -0.55
CA GLY A 578 29.09 -0.96 0.76
C GLY A 578 29.12 0.07 1.89
N ALA A 579 28.64 -0.30 3.07
CA ALA A 579 28.49 0.64 4.17
C ALA A 579 29.70 0.65 5.11
N GLY A 580 30.02 1.85 5.62
CA GLY A 580 31.04 2.10 6.64
C GLY A 580 32.48 1.81 6.22
N GLY A 581 32.79 1.66 4.92
CA GLY A 581 34.14 1.35 4.42
C GLY A 581 34.58 -0.11 4.64
N HIS A 582 33.65 -0.98 5.06
CA HIS A 582 33.94 -2.38 5.39
C HIS A 582 33.10 -3.38 4.59
N GLY A 583 31.97 -2.96 4.02
CA GLY A 583 31.17 -3.78 3.13
C GLY A 583 31.68 -3.72 1.69
N GLY A 584 31.53 -4.83 0.96
CA GLY A 584 31.86 -4.87 -0.46
C GLY A 584 30.93 -3.99 -1.30
N ASN A 585 31.49 -3.31 -2.30
CA ASN A 585 30.71 -2.54 -3.27
C ASN A 585 30.03 -3.49 -4.28
N GLY A 586 28.85 -3.13 -4.77
CA GLY A 586 28.20 -3.84 -5.86
C GLY A 586 28.95 -3.66 -7.17
N GLY A 587 28.93 -4.69 -8.01
CA GLY A 587 29.43 -4.60 -9.38
C GLY A 587 28.53 -3.73 -10.25
N GLY A 588 29.10 -3.14 -11.30
CA GLY A 588 28.32 -2.44 -12.33
C GLY A 588 27.34 -3.36 -13.04
N GLY A 589 26.35 -2.76 -13.69
CA GLY A 589 25.34 -3.41 -14.50
C GLY A 589 25.77 -3.54 -15.96
N ARG A 590 24.79 -3.75 -16.84
CA ARG A 590 25.02 -3.93 -18.28
C ARG A 590 24.11 -3.00 -19.08
N ILE A 591 24.66 -2.36 -20.10
CA ILE A 591 23.92 -1.48 -21.01
C ILE A 591 24.16 -1.95 -22.44
N ALA A 592 23.09 -2.18 -23.20
CA ALA A 592 23.14 -2.50 -24.62
C ALA A 592 22.12 -1.66 -25.39
N VAL A 593 22.54 -1.09 -26.51
CA VAL A 593 21.70 -0.31 -27.42
C VAL A 593 21.84 -0.88 -28.82
N HIS A 594 20.77 -1.50 -29.30
CA HIS A 594 20.64 -2.08 -30.63
C HIS A 594 19.78 -1.15 -31.49
N TYR A 595 20.36 -0.61 -32.56
CA TYR A 595 19.69 0.32 -33.46
C TYR A 595 20.08 0.06 -34.91
N VAL A 596 19.21 0.45 -35.85
CA VAL A 596 19.49 0.38 -37.28
C VAL A 596 20.23 1.63 -37.74
N GLN A 597 19.79 2.80 -37.27
CA GLN A 597 20.39 4.09 -37.61
C GLN A 597 20.34 5.09 -36.44
N THR A 598 21.12 6.15 -36.56
CA THR A 598 21.06 7.33 -35.67
C THR A 598 20.51 8.53 -36.42
N SER A 599 19.91 9.48 -35.71
CA SER A 599 19.43 10.74 -36.29
C SER A 599 20.59 11.72 -36.54
N GLY A 600 21.37 11.50 -37.60
CA GLY A 600 22.45 12.40 -38.01
C GLY A 600 23.79 12.19 -37.27
N GLY A 601 24.09 10.95 -36.86
CA GLY A 601 25.30 10.60 -36.12
C GLY A 601 25.04 10.31 -34.64
N TRP A 602 26.08 9.97 -33.88
CA TRP A 602 25.93 9.65 -32.46
C TRP A 602 25.36 10.86 -31.68
N PRO A 603 24.22 10.73 -30.97
CA PRO A 603 23.54 11.86 -30.35
C PRO A 603 24.21 12.39 -29.07
N GLY A 604 25.36 11.84 -28.65
CA GLY A 604 26.08 12.28 -27.46
C GLY A 604 25.50 11.77 -26.13
N VAL A 605 24.57 10.81 -26.16
CA VAL A 605 24.05 10.14 -24.96
C VAL A 605 25.20 9.49 -24.19
N ARG A 606 25.19 9.63 -22.86
CA ARG A 606 26.27 9.13 -21.98
C ARG A 606 25.89 7.80 -21.35
N PHE A 607 26.90 6.97 -21.13
CA PHE A 607 26.81 5.68 -20.44
C PHE A 607 27.62 5.73 -19.15
N SER A 608 27.08 5.20 -18.05
CA SER A 608 27.79 5.09 -16.77
C SER A 608 27.48 3.80 -16.03
#